data_AF-A0A9D8J1J5-F1
#
_entry.id   AF-A0A9D8J1J5-F1
#
_cell.length_a   1.000
_cell.length_b   1.000
_cell.length_c   1.000
_cell.angle_alpha   90.00
_cell.angle_beta   90.00
_cell.angle_gamma   90.00
#
_symmetry.space_group_name_H-M   'P 1'
#
loop_
_entity.id
_entity.type
_entity.pdbx_description
1 polymer ?
#
loop_
_entity_poly.entity_id
_entity_poly.type
_entity_poly.pdbx_seq_one_letter_code
_entity_poly.pdbx_strand_id
1 'polypeptide(L)'
;MRPSAAPQDRPRLVTRKQAFWYWLKLGFISFGGPAGQIAIMHQDLVEKRRWISENRYLHALNYCMLLPGPEAQQLATYIGWLMHRGWGGVMAGSLFVLPSLLILIGLGWVYMALGHLPAVAGVLYGIKPAVTAIVLFAAYRIGSRALKNWVLWMMAALA
;
A
#
# COMPACT_ATOMS: atom_id res chain seq x y z
N MET A 1 -21.87 -35.82 -20.11
CA MET A 1 -21.06 -35.73 -18.87
C MET A 1 -20.59 -34.30 -18.72
N ARG A 2 -21.07 -33.56 -17.71
CA ARG A 2 -20.56 -32.22 -17.37
C ARG A 2 -19.17 -32.41 -16.73
N PRO A 3 -18.14 -31.64 -17.10
CA PRO A 3 -16.87 -31.68 -16.38
C PRO A 3 -17.13 -31.36 -14.91
N SER A 4 -16.77 -32.28 -14.02
CA SER A 4 -16.80 -32.04 -12.58
C SER A 4 -15.92 -30.83 -12.27
N ALA A 5 -16.53 -29.75 -11.79
CA ALA A 5 -15.80 -28.60 -11.27
C ALA A 5 -14.84 -29.09 -10.19
N ALA A 6 -13.55 -28.78 -10.33
CA ALA A 6 -12.55 -28.99 -9.29
C ALA A 6 -13.06 -28.41 -7.96
N PRO A 7 -12.67 -28.97 -6.80
CA PRO A 7 -13.12 -28.45 -5.52
C PRO A 7 -12.74 -26.96 -5.47
N GLN A 8 -13.73 -26.08 -5.34
CA GLN A 8 -13.48 -24.68 -5.00
C GLN A 8 -12.67 -24.68 -3.70
N ASP A 9 -11.38 -24.38 -3.82
CA ASP A 9 -10.44 -24.28 -2.71
C ASP A 9 -11.06 -23.37 -1.64
N ARG A 10 -11.50 -23.98 -0.54
CA ARG A 10 -12.07 -23.22 0.57
C ARG A 10 -10.97 -22.30 1.11
N PRO A 11 -11.21 -20.99 1.26
CA PRO A 11 -10.22 -20.08 1.80
C PRO A 11 -9.76 -20.57 3.17
N ARG A 12 -8.44 -20.64 3.37
CA ARG A 12 -7.88 -21.11 4.65
C ARG A 12 -8.32 -20.16 5.76
N LEU A 13 -8.78 -20.72 6.88
CA LEU A 13 -9.13 -19.93 8.07
C LEU A 13 -7.86 -19.22 8.56
N VAL A 14 -7.88 -17.89 8.51
CA VAL A 14 -6.76 -17.06 8.95
C VAL A 14 -6.89 -16.81 10.44
N THR A 15 -5.79 -16.94 11.18
CA THR A 15 -5.77 -16.56 12.60
C THR A 15 -5.52 -15.06 12.73
N ARG A 16 -6.13 -14.41 13.73
CA ARG A 16 -5.93 -12.97 14.00
C ARG A 16 -4.45 -12.56 14.08
N LYS A 17 -3.61 -13.40 14.70
CA LYS A 17 -2.15 -13.19 14.78
C LYS A 17 -1.49 -13.17 13.39
N GLN A 18 -1.89 -14.06 12.48
CA GLN A 18 -1.34 -14.10 11.12
C GLN A 18 -1.76 -12.86 10.33
N ALA A 19 -3.02 -12.46 10.43
CA ALA A 19 -3.52 -11.23 9.82
C ALA A 19 -2.78 -10.01 10.37
N PHE A 20 -2.61 -9.89 11.70
CA PHE A 20 -1.88 -8.79 12.34
C PHE A 20 -0.47 -8.62 11.76
N TRP A 21 0.33 -9.69 11.75
CA TRP A 21 1.69 -9.63 11.23
C TRP A 21 1.74 -9.35 9.72
N TYR A 22 0.75 -9.85 8.96
CA TYR A 22 0.65 -9.53 7.54
C TYR A 22 0.38 -8.05 7.31
N TRP A 23 -0.63 -7.47 7.95
CA TRP A 23 -0.98 -6.06 7.78
C TRP A 23 0.12 -5.12 8.29
N LEU A 24 0.76 -5.48 9.41
CA LEU A 24 1.91 -4.74 9.93
C LEU A 24 3.07 -4.75 8.92
N LYS A 25 3.41 -5.94 8.39
CA LYS A 25 4.43 -6.06 7.35
C LYS A 25 4.07 -5.24 6.12
N LEU A 26 2.82 -5.34 5.66
CA LEU A 26 2.33 -4.61 4.50
C LEU A 26 2.51 -3.11 4.69
N GLY A 27 2.17 -2.57 5.87
CA GLY A 27 2.38 -1.17 6.23
C GLY A 27 3.85 -0.70 6.14
N PHE A 28 4.82 -1.56 6.47
CA PHE A 28 6.25 -1.26 6.28
C PHE A 28 6.71 -1.31 4.81
N ILE A 29 6.01 -2.06 3.96
CA ILE A 29 6.34 -2.23 2.53
C ILE A 29 5.34 -1.52 1.62
N SER A 30 4.63 -0.52 2.12
CA SER A 30 3.62 0.28 1.40
C SER A 30 4.22 1.19 0.31
N PHE A 31 5.19 0.71 -0.47
CA PHE A 31 5.85 1.43 -1.57
C PHE A 31 5.39 0.88 -2.93
N GLY A 32 5.46 1.70 -3.98
CA GLY A 32 5.12 1.30 -5.34
C GLY A 32 3.80 1.87 -5.89
N GLY A 33 3.13 2.74 -5.13
CA GLY A 33 1.87 3.39 -5.50
C GLY A 33 0.64 2.49 -5.33
N PRO A 34 -0.58 3.03 -5.51
CA PRO A 34 -1.82 2.28 -5.27
C PRO A 34 -1.90 0.96 -6.06
N ALA A 35 -1.58 1.01 -7.35
CA ALA A 35 -1.56 -0.17 -8.21
C ALA A 35 -0.54 -1.24 -7.75
N GLY A 36 0.63 -0.81 -7.27
CA GLY A 36 1.65 -1.74 -6.74
C GLY A 36 1.19 -2.42 -5.46
N GLN A 37 0.58 -1.67 -4.54
CA GLN A 37 0.02 -2.21 -3.30
C GLN A 37 -1.15 -3.17 -3.56
N ILE A 38 -2.03 -2.84 -4.51
CA ILE A 38 -3.12 -3.72 -4.96
C ILE A 38 -2.53 -5.01 -5.57
N ALA A 39 -1.50 -4.92 -6.40
CA ALA A 39 -0.85 -6.11 -6.96
C ALA A 39 -0.21 -7.00 -5.88
N ILE A 40 0.48 -6.40 -4.90
CA ILE A 40 1.09 -7.13 -3.77
C ILE A 40 0.01 -7.82 -2.93
N MET A 41 -1.09 -7.13 -2.63
CA MET A 41 -2.20 -7.71 -1.89
C MET A 41 -2.84 -8.89 -2.64
N HIS A 42 -3.07 -8.77 -3.94
CA HIS A 42 -3.58 -9.87 -4.77
C HIS A 42 -2.61 -11.07 -4.74
N GLN A 43 -1.34 -10.86 -5.06
CA GLN A 43 -0.32 -11.90 -5.09
C GLN A 43 -0.21 -12.62 -3.73
N ASP A 44 -0.16 -11.88 -2.63
CA ASP A 44 0.04 -12.48 -1.31
C ASP A 44 -1.25 -13.12 -0.76
N LEU A 45 -2.40 -12.45 -0.87
CA LEU A 45 -3.64 -12.89 -0.24
C LEU A 45 -4.42 -13.90 -1.06
N VAL A 46 -4.38 -13.78 -2.39
CA VAL A 46 -5.11 -14.66 -3.31
C VAL A 46 -4.22 -15.81 -3.76
N GLU A 47 -3.07 -15.52 -4.36
CA GLU A 47 -2.26 -16.55 -5.01
C GLU A 47 -1.44 -17.37 -4.01
N LYS A 48 -0.60 -16.71 -3.21
CA LYS A 48 0.36 -17.40 -2.32
C LYS A 48 -0.32 -17.97 -1.08
N ARG A 49 -1.09 -17.17 -0.35
CA ARG A 49 -1.67 -17.58 0.94
C ARG A 49 -3.06 -18.19 0.82
N ARG A 50 -3.78 -17.91 -0.27
CA ARG A 50 -5.17 -18.36 -0.52
C ARG A 50 -6.11 -18.07 0.66
N TRP A 51 -5.96 -16.88 1.23
CA TRP A 51 -6.78 -16.38 2.35
C TRP A 51 -8.11 -15.80 1.85
N ILE A 52 -8.14 -15.30 0.63
CA ILE A 52 -9.31 -14.76 -0.06
C ILE A 52 -9.36 -15.33 -1.48
N SER A 53 -10.55 -15.62 -1.99
CA SER A 53 -10.72 -16.09 -3.37
C SER A 53 -10.61 -14.93 -4.36
N GLU A 54 -10.23 -15.25 -5.60
CA GLU A 54 -10.16 -14.30 -6.72
C GLU A 54 -11.43 -13.45 -6.84
N ASN A 55 -12.59 -14.09 -6.94
CA ASN A 55 -13.87 -13.39 -7.06
C ASN A 55 -14.12 -12.44 -5.89
N ARG A 56 -13.81 -12.85 -4.65
CA ARG A 56 -14.04 -12.01 -3.48
C ARG A 56 -13.07 -10.82 -3.44
N TYR A 57 -11.83 -11.01 -3.89
CA TYR A 57 -10.86 -9.94 -4.03
C TYR A 57 -11.29 -8.91 -5.10
N LEU A 58 -11.68 -9.39 -6.29
CA LEU A 58 -12.13 -8.52 -7.38
C LEU A 58 -13.41 -7.76 -7.03
N HIS A 59 -14.37 -8.40 -6.34
CA HIS A 59 -15.53 -7.70 -5.82
C HIS A 59 -15.15 -6.60 -4.82
N ALA A 60 -14.19 -6.86 -3.95
CA ALA A 60 -13.69 -5.86 -3.01
C ALA A 60 -12.98 -4.70 -3.71
N LEU A 61 -12.15 -4.99 -4.71
CA LEU A 61 -11.46 -4.00 -5.53
C LEU A 61 -12.46 -3.11 -6.29
N ASN A 62 -13.40 -3.72 -7.02
CA ASN A 62 -14.41 -2.98 -7.78
C ASN A 62 -15.26 -2.10 -6.87
N TYR A 63 -15.58 -2.55 -5.66
CA TYR A 63 -16.28 -1.73 -4.68
C TYR A 63 -15.44 -0.52 -4.22
N CYS A 64 -14.15 -0.72 -3.94
CA CYS A 64 -13.26 0.37 -3.52
C CYS A 64 -13.01 1.39 -4.65
N MET A 65 -13.04 0.98 -5.92
CA MET A 65 -12.95 1.90 -7.06
C MET A 65 -14.16 2.84 -7.18
N LEU A 66 -15.31 2.47 -6.59
CA LEU A 66 -16.50 3.33 -6.55
C LEU A 66 -16.47 4.32 -5.37
N LEU A 67 -15.69 4.03 -4.33
CA LEU A 67 -15.60 4.86 -3.14
C LEU A 67 -14.57 5.98 -3.35
N PRO A 68 -14.89 7.23 -2.99
CA PRO A 68 -13.87 8.28 -3.00
C PRO A 68 -12.82 8.00 -1.93
N GLY A 69 -11.54 7.93 -2.33
CA GLY A 69 -10.43 7.83 -1.39
C GLY A 69 -9.24 6.98 -1.88
N PRO A 70 -8.27 6.71 -0.98
CA PRO A 70 -7.08 5.96 -1.34
C PRO A 70 -7.41 4.47 -1.55
N GLU A 71 -7.52 4.06 -2.81
CA GLU A 71 -7.98 2.74 -3.25
C GLU A 71 -7.33 1.57 -2.50
N ALA A 72 -5.99 1.56 -2.38
CA ALA A 72 -5.26 0.46 -1.75
C ALA A 72 -5.54 0.35 -0.24
N GLN A 73 -5.67 1.48 0.46
CA GLN A 73 -5.98 1.48 1.89
C GLN A 73 -7.43 1.05 2.14
N GLN A 74 -8.36 1.51 1.31
CA GLN A 74 -9.76 1.08 1.36
C GLN A 74 -9.87 -0.42 1.14
N LEU A 75 -9.16 -0.95 0.14
CA LEU A 75 -9.11 -2.37 -0.15
C LEU A 75 -8.53 -3.17 1.02
N ALA A 76 -7.39 -2.73 1.59
CA ALA A 76 -6.79 -3.36 2.77
C ALA A 76 -7.78 -3.40 3.95
N THR A 77 -8.45 -2.28 4.22
CA THR A 77 -9.45 -2.16 5.29
C THR A 77 -10.64 -3.10 5.03
N TYR A 78 -11.15 -3.14 3.81
CA TYR A 78 -12.29 -3.96 3.46
C TYR A 78 -11.96 -5.46 3.48
N ILE A 79 -10.79 -5.85 2.98
CA ILE A 79 -10.30 -7.23 3.10
C ILE A 79 -10.11 -7.61 4.57
N GLY A 80 -9.52 -6.74 5.38
CA GLY A 80 -9.42 -6.94 6.83
C GLY A 80 -10.79 -7.21 7.46
N TRP A 81 -11.81 -6.43 7.07
CA TRP A 81 -13.19 -6.64 7.49
C TRP A 81 -13.79 -7.96 7.00
N LEU A 82 -13.49 -8.38 5.77
CA LEU A 82 -13.93 -9.68 5.26
C LEU A 82 -13.35 -10.84 6.08
N MET A 83 -12.10 -10.71 6.56
CA MET A 83 -11.38 -11.72 7.35
C MET A 83 -11.86 -11.80 8.81
N HIS A 84 -12.03 -10.66 9.49
CA HIS A 84 -12.33 -10.63 10.94
C HIS A 84 -13.39 -9.59 11.36
N ARG A 85 -14.28 -9.20 10.44
CA ARG A 85 -15.35 -8.21 10.67
C ARG A 85 -14.80 -6.86 11.16
N GLY A 86 -15.56 -6.10 11.96
CA GLY A 86 -15.18 -4.76 12.41
C GLY A 86 -13.75 -4.68 12.96
N TRP A 87 -13.36 -5.64 13.80
CA TRP A 87 -12.00 -5.76 14.34
C TRP A 87 -10.93 -5.89 13.26
N GLY A 88 -11.18 -6.74 12.27
CA GLY A 88 -10.25 -6.94 11.16
C GLY A 88 -10.10 -5.69 10.28
N GLY A 89 -11.20 -4.96 10.06
CA GLY A 89 -11.17 -3.72 9.28
C GLY A 89 -10.37 -2.64 9.99
N VAL A 90 -10.66 -2.38 11.27
CA VAL A 90 -9.92 -1.40 12.09
C VAL A 90 -8.44 -1.77 12.15
N MET A 91 -8.12 -3.04 12.44
CA MET A 91 -6.74 -3.52 12.50
C MET A 91 -6.00 -3.34 11.16
N ALA A 92 -6.58 -3.79 10.05
CA ALA A 92 -5.94 -3.70 8.73
C ALA A 92 -5.73 -2.25 8.31
N GLY A 93 -6.75 -1.40 8.42
CA GLY A 93 -6.66 0.01 8.07
C GLY A 93 -5.65 0.77 8.94
N SER A 94 -5.61 0.48 10.24
CA SER A 94 -4.66 1.13 11.15
C SER A 94 -3.23 0.69 10.88
N LEU A 95 -2.98 -0.62 10.79
CA LEU A 95 -1.64 -1.18 10.57
C LEU A 95 -1.08 -0.87 9.18
N PHE A 96 -1.94 -0.52 8.22
CA PHE A 96 -1.51 -0.06 6.91
C PHE A 96 -0.83 1.32 6.97
N VAL A 97 -1.30 2.22 7.85
CA VAL A 97 -0.83 3.62 7.95
C VAL A 97 0.15 3.82 9.11
N LEU A 98 -0.09 3.13 10.23
CA LEU A 98 0.62 3.33 11.49
C LEU A 98 2.14 3.21 11.39
N PRO A 99 2.73 2.23 10.67
CA PRO A 99 4.18 2.12 10.56
C PRO A 99 4.82 3.38 9.95
N SER A 100 4.27 3.87 8.85
CA SER A 100 4.74 5.09 8.17
C SER A 100 4.60 6.33 9.06
N LEU A 101 3.49 6.44 9.81
CA LEU A 101 3.27 7.51 10.77
C LEU A 101 4.34 7.50 11.87
N LEU A 102 4.60 6.34 12.47
CA LEU A 102 5.60 6.19 13.54
C LEU A 102 7.01 6.51 13.04
N ILE A 103 7.36 6.08 11.82
CA ILE A 103 8.63 6.42 11.19
C ILE A 103 8.74 7.93 10.99
N LEU A 104 7.70 8.59 10.47
CA LEU A 104 7.71 10.04 10.26
C LEU A 104 7.87 10.82 11.58
N ILE A 105 7.12 10.44 12.61
CA ILE A 105 7.24 11.04 13.96
C ILE A 105 8.64 10.81 14.52
N GLY A 106 9.17 9.59 14.40
CA GLY A 106 10.50 9.23 14.87
C GLY A 106 11.60 10.03 14.19
N LEU A 107 11.58 10.14 12.85
CA LEU A 107 12.53 10.97 12.11
C LEU A 107 12.38 12.45 12.45
N GLY A 108 11.16 12.96 12.59
CA GLY A 108 10.91 14.35 12.98
C GLY A 108 11.47 14.65 14.36
N TRP A 109 11.27 13.74 15.33
CA TRP A 109 11.83 13.86 16.67
C TRP A 109 13.37 13.83 16.64
N VAL A 110 13.98 12.89 15.90
CA VAL A 110 15.44 12.82 15.73
C VAL A 110 15.99 14.10 15.14
N TYR A 111 15.32 14.67 14.15
CA TYR A 111 15.71 15.94 13.55
C TYR A 111 15.68 17.10 14.56
N MET A 112 14.60 17.22 15.34
CA MET A 112 14.50 18.28 16.35
C MET A 112 15.49 18.11 17.50
N ALA A 113 15.70 16.88 17.98
CA ALA A 113 16.55 16.61 19.14
C ALA A 113 18.04 16.58 18.80
N LEU A 114 18.41 15.99 17.66
CA LEU A 114 19.80 15.66 17.31
C LEU A 114 20.29 16.34 16.03
N GLY A 115 19.45 17.11 15.33
CA GLY A 115 19.79 17.71 14.04
C GLY A 115 20.95 18.72 14.06
N HIS A 116 21.29 19.25 15.24
CA HIS A 116 22.45 20.13 15.43
C HIS A 116 23.79 19.38 15.42
N LEU A 117 23.79 18.05 15.62
CA LEU A 117 25.00 17.26 15.58
C LEU A 117 25.49 17.13 14.13
N PRO A 118 26.77 17.42 13.85
CA PRO A 118 27.30 17.44 12.48
C PRO A 118 27.15 16.10 11.77
N ALA A 119 27.22 14.98 12.50
CA ALA A 119 26.98 13.64 11.96
C ALA A 119 25.53 13.47 11.44
N VAL A 120 24.54 13.90 12.23
CA VAL A 120 23.11 13.79 11.85
C VAL A 120 22.79 14.76 10.71
N ALA A 121 23.30 15.99 10.78
CA ALA A 121 23.16 16.98 9.72
C ALA A 121 23.76 16.47 8.39
N GLY A 122 24.94 15.84 8.43
CA GLY A 122 25.59 15.24 7.26
C GLY A 122 24.78 14.11 6.65
N VAL A 123 24.24 13.20 7.47
CA VAL A 123 23.36 12.11 7.01
C VAL A 123 22.10 12.67 6.35
N LEU A 124 21.42 13.61 6.99
CA LEU A 124 20.22 14.24 6.43
C LEU A 124 20.52 14.99 5.14
N TYR A 125 21.67 15.65 5.04
CA TYR A 125 22.12 16.29 3.82
C TYR A 125 22.31 15.28 2.68
N GLY A 126 22.89 14.11 2.96
CA GLY A 126 23.03 13.02 1.99
C GLY A 126 21.70 12.36 1.58
N ILE A 127 20.74 12.29 2.49
CA ILE A 127 19.40 11.71 2.21
C ILE A 127 18.56 12.62 1.29
N LYS A 128 18.67 13.95 1.43
CA LYS A 128 17.91 14.91 0.61
C LYS A 128 17.94 14.62 -0.90
N PRO A 129 19.10 14.51 -1.59
CA PRO A 129 19.13 14.23 -3.02
C PRO A 129 18.57 12.84 -3.36
N ALA A 130 18.75 11.84 -2.51
CA ALA A 130 18.18 10.51 -2.72
C ALA A 130 16.63 10.56 -2.68
N VAL A 131 16.05 11.26 -1.69
CA VAL A 131 14.61 11.47 -1.60
C VAL A 131 14.10 12.26 -2.80
N THR A 132 14.79 13.35 -3.19
CA THR A 132 14.43 14.14 -4.38
C THR A 132 14.40 13.28 -5.64
N ALA A 133 15.40 12.41 -5.84
CA ALA A 133 15.44 11.50 -6.99
C ALA A 133 14.26 10.50 -6.98
N ILE A 134 13.93 9.94 -5.82
CA ILE A 134 12.78 9.02 -5.67
C ILE A 134 11.46 9.73 -5.98
N VAL A 135 11.27 10.94 -5.45
CA VAL A 135 10.06 11.73 -5.68
C VAL A 135 9.93 12.12 -7.15
N LEU A 136 11.02 12.59 -7.78
CA LEU A 136 11.05 12.89 -9.21
C LEU A 136 10.74 11.65 -10.06
N PHE A 137 11.33 10.51 -9.73
CA PHE A 137 11.04 9.25 -10.43
C PHE A 137 9.58 8.82 -10.27
N ALA A 138 9.01 8.95 -9.06
CA ALA A 138 7.61 8.66 -8.81
C ALA A 138 6.68 9.61 -9.60
N ALA A 139 6.98 10.91 -9.59
CA ALA A 139 6.26 11.91 -10.37
C ALA A 139 6.34 11.63 -11.87
N TYR A 140 7.52 11.31 -12.39
CA TYR A 140 7.70 10.91 -13.79
C TYR A 140 6.93 9.64 -14.14
N ARG A 141 6.97 8.60 -13.29
CA ARG A 141 6.25 7.34 -13.50
C ARG A 141 4.73 7.53 -13.51
N ILE A 142 4.20 8.41 -12.67
CA ILE A 142 2.77 8.75 -12.64
C ILE A 142 2.42 9.64 -13.84
N GLY A 143 3.21 10.68 -14.07
CA GLY A 143 3.05 11.64 -15.16
C GLY A 143 3.06 10.96 -16.53
N SER A 144 4.01 10.07 -16.81
CA SER A 144 4.08 9.31 -18.07
C SER A 144 2.86 8.41 -18.33
N ARG A 145 2.12 8.01 -17.29
CA ARG A 145 0.86 7.25 -17.45
C ARG A 145 -0.34 8.15 -17.72
N ALA A 146 -0.33 9.38 -17.19
CA ALA A 146 -1.42 10.35 -17.34
C ALA A 146 -1.26 11.25 -18.58
N LEU A 147 -0.04 11.72 -18.84
CA LEU A 147 0.34 12.66 -19.88
C LEU A 147 0.80 11.90 -21.12
N LYS A 148 -0.13 11.70 -22.06
CA LYS A 148 0.10 10.89 -23.27
C LYS A 148 0.75 11.66 -24.42
N ASN A 149 0.78 13.00 -24.37
CA ASN A 149 1.32 13.84 -25.43
C ASN A 149 2.16 15.00 -24.88
N TRP A 150 2.98 15.59 -25.74
CA TRP A 150 3.92 16.67 -25.40
C TRP A 150 3.22 17.93 -24.87
N VAL A 151 2.02 18.23 -25.36
CA VAL A 151 1.24 19.41 -24.95
C VAL A 151 0.81 19.29 -23.48
N LEU A 152 0.35 18.10 -23.06
CA LEU A 152 0.02 17.82 -21.66
C LEU A 152 1.26 17.94 -20.75
N TRP A 153 2.44 17.52 -21.23
CA TRP A 153 3.69 17.72 -20.52
C TRP A 153 4.09 19.19 -20.39
N MET A 154 3.92 19.99 -21.44
CA MET A 154 4.17 21.44 -21.36
C MET A 154 3.24 22.12 -20.36
N MET A 155 1.94 21.80 -20.39
CA MET A 155 0.98 22.37 -19.44
C MET A 155 1.32 21.98 -18.01
N ALA A 156 1.75 20.74 -17.75
CA ALA A 156 2.17 20.29 -16.43
C ALA A 156 3.47 20.96 -15.94
N ALA A 157 4.38 21.34 -16.84
CA ALA A 157 5.60 22.05 -16.49
C ALA A 157 5.40 23.55 -16.24
N LEU A 158 4.35 24.13 -16.82
CA LEU A 158 4.00 25.56 -16.69
C LEU A 158 3.05 25.86 -15.51
N ALA A 159 2.34 24.85 -14.99
CA ALA A 159 1.43 24.95 -13.86
C ALA A 159 2.16 24.84 -12.52
#